data_AF-A0A8K0KLA1-F1
#
_entry.id   AF-A0A8K0KLA1-F1
#
_cell.length_a   1.000
_cell.length_b   1.000
_cell.length_c   1.000
_cell.angle_alpha   90.00
_cell.angle_beta   90.00
_cell.angle_gamma   90.00
#
_symmetry.space_group_name_H-M   'P 1'
#
loop_
_entity.id
_entity.type
_entity.pdbx_description
1 polymer ?
#
loop_
_entity_poly.entity_id
_entity_poly.type
_entity_poly.pdbx_seq_one_letter_code
_entity_poly.pdbx_strand_id
1 'polypeptide(L)'
;MKVIECNVRVSRSFPFVSKALGRNLVALATRVIVGESLDGIEDEVVTYSGVSSLAPAKKRVGVKVPQFSFSRLEGADVMLGVEMASTGEVACFGESCQEAYLKAMISTGFQIPQRNVLISIGSYKV
;
A
#
# COMPACT_ATOMS: atom_id res chain seq x y z
N MET A 1 -8.52 9.25 18.20
CA MET A 1 -7.73 9.46 16.97
C MET A 1 -6.62 10.45 17.29
N LYS A 2 -5.35 10.10 17.04
CA LYS A 2 -4.19 11.00 17.22
C LYS A 2 -3.52 11.20 15.87
N VAL A 3 -3.06 12.41 15.58
CA VAL A 3 -2.32 12.73 14.36
C VAL A 3 -0.83 12.49 14.63
N ILE A 4 -0.16 11.79 13.70
CA ILE A 4 1.30 11.57 13.76
C ILE A 4 2.00 12.67 12.96
N GLU A 5 1.64 12.83 11.69
CA GLU A 5 2.20 13.84 10.79
C GLU A 5 1.22 14.19 9.66
N CYS A 6 1.45 15.32 8.98
CA CYS A 6 0.75 15.71 7.77
C CYS A 6 1.77 16.08 6.69
N ASN A 7 1.73 15.38 5.56
CA ASN A 7 2.56 15.68 4.40
C ASN A 7 1.70 16.38 3.34
N VAL A 8 1.94 17.66 3.09
CA VAL A 8 1.23 18.46 2.06
C VAL A 8 1.84 18.22 0.68
N ARG A 9 1.95 16.95 0.30
CA ARG A 9 2.51 16.46 -0.97
C ARG A 9 2.03 15.04 -1.24
N VAL A 10 2.28 14.56 -2.45
CA VAL A 10 1.99 13.17 -2.84
C VAL A 10 2.78 12.20 -1.96
N SER A 11 2.07 11.21 -1.39
CA SER A 11 2.66 10.15 -0.57
C SER A 11 3.10 8.97 -1.44
N ARG A 12 3.96 8.09 -0.90
CA ARG A 12 4.39 6.88 -1.63
C ARG A 12 3.26 5.87 -1.85
N SER A 13 2.11 6.03 -1.19
CA SER A 13 0.94 5.16 -1.36
C SER A 13 -0.03 5.66 -2.43
N PHE A 14 0.18 6.86 -2.99
CA PHE A 14 -0.71 7.45 -4.00
C PHE A 14 -0.90 6.56 -5.24
N PRO A 15 0.15 5.97 -5.84
CA PRO A 15 -0.01 5.09 -7.00
C PRO A 15 -0.85 3.86 -6.69
N PHE A 16 -0.65 3.25 -5.53
CA PHE A 16 -1.42 2.09 -5.07
C PHE A 16 -2.90 2.44 -4.89
N VAL A 17 -3.21 3.52 -4.16
CA VAL A 17 -4.59 3.96 -3.93
C VAL A 17 -5.28 4.32 -5.25
N SER A 18 -4.56 5.03 -6.13
CA SER A 18 -5.05 5.37 -7.47
C SER A 18 -5.47 4.13 -8.27
N LYS A 19 -4.65 3.07 -8.27
CA LYS A 19 -4.99 1.80 -8.93
C LYS A 19 -6.10 1.04 -8.22
N ALA A 20 -6.13 1.04 -6.88
CA ALA A 20 -7.16 0.36 -6.11
C ALA A 20 -8.56 0.98 -6.32
N LEU A 21 -8.62 2.31 -6.46
CA LEU A 21 -9.86 3.04 -6.75
C LEU A 21 -10.20 3.11 -8.24
N GLY A 22 -9.28 2.72 -9.12
CA GLY A 22 -9.45 2.83 -10.57
C GLY A 22 -9.46 4.27 -11.09
N ARG A 23 -8.85 5.23 -10.37
CA ARG A 23 -8.84 6.66 -10.70
C ARG A 23 -7.43 7.22 -10.68
N ASN A 24 -7.06 8.05 -11.66
CA ASN A 24 -5.74 8.69 -11.68
C ASN A 24 -5.72 9.94 -10.79
N LEU A 25 -5.44 9.74 -9.50
CA LEU A 25 -5.41 10.81 -8.52
C LEU A 25 -4.30 11.83 -8.78
N VAL A 26 -3.20 11.43 -9.44
CA VAL A 26 -2.11 12.34 -9.81
C VAL A 26 -2.58 13.28 -10.92
N ALA A 27 -3.22 12.76 -11.96
CA ALA A 27 -3.78 13.58 -13.02
C ALA A 27 -4.83 14.55 -12.48
N LEU A 28 -5.72 14.07 -11.60
CA LEU A 28 -6.70 14.93 -10.93
C LEU A 28 -6.03 16.06 -10.14
N ALA A 29 -5.03 15.74 -9.31
CA ALA A 29 -4.29 16.74 -8.55
C ALA A 29 -3.59 17.76 -9.46
N THR A 30 -3.00 17.32 -10.58
CA THR A 30 -2.36 18.21 -11.56
C THR A 30 -3.34 19.20 -12.18
N ARG A 31 -4.53 18.73 -12.59
CA ARG A 31 -5.59 19.57 -13.16
C ARG A 31 -5.99 20.69 -12.19
N VAL A 32 -6.15 20.37 -10.92
CA VAL A 32 -6.42 21.36 -9.86
C VAL A 32 -5.28 22.36 -9.74
N ILE A 33 -4.03 21.89 -9.72
CA ILE A 33 -2.85 22.75 -9.55
C ILE A 33 -2.71 23.75 -10.70
N VAL A 34 -3.07 23.38 -11.93
CA VAL A 34 -3.02 24.28 -13.10
C VAL A 34 -4.24 25.19 -13.24
N GLY A 35 -5.17 25.16 -12.27
CA GLY A 35 -6.35 26.04 -12.24
C GLY A 35 -7.50 25.57 -13.12
N GLU A 36 -7.52 24.31 -13.54
CA GLU A 36 -8.66 23.74 -14.26
C GLU A 36 -9.85 23.59 -13.31
N SER A 37 -11.04 23.98 -13.76
CA SER A 37 -12.26 23.76 -12.97
C SER A 37 -12.56 22.26 -12.84
N LEU A 38 -13.01 21.86 -11.66
CA LEU A 38 -13.51 20.51 -11.39
C LEU A 38 -15.00 20.35 -11.73
N ASP A 39 -15.63 21.38 -12.29
CA ASP A 39 -17.03 21.33 -12.71
C ASP A 39 -17.24 20.19 -13.72
N GLY A 40 -18.18 19.28 -13.41
CA GLY A 40 -18.50 18.14 -14.27
C GLY A 40 -17.64 16.88 -14.07
N ILE A 41 -16.68 16.88 -13.12
CA ILE A 41 -15.92 15.68 -12.73
C ILE A 41 -16.11 15.30 -11.25
N GLU A 42 -17.27 15.65 -10.69
CA GLU A 42 -17.66 15.31 -9.32
C GLU A 42 -17.59 13.79 -9.07
N ASP A 43 -17.89 13.00 -10.09
CA ASP A 43 -17.76 11.54 -10.08
C ASP A 43 -16.31 11.05 -10.05
N GLU A 44 -15.31 11.88 -10.39
CA GLU A 44 -13.87 11.54 -10.29
C GLU A 44 -13.27 11.92 -8.94
N VAL A 45 -13.88 12.87 -8.23
CA VAL A 45 -13.43 13.31 -6.90
C VAL A 45 -13.82 12.28 -5.85
N VAL A 46 -12.84 11.84 -5.05
CA VAL A 46 -13.06 10.92 -3.94
C VAL A 46 -13.47 11.75 -2.71
N THR A 47 -14.77 11.97 -2.53
CA THR A 47 -15.31 12.64 -1.34
C THR A 47 -15.66 11.64 -0.24
N TYR A 48 -15.70 12.09 1.01
CA TYR A 48 -16.04 11.26 2.17
C TYR A 48 -17.48 10.68 2.06
N SER A 49 -18.37 11.40 1.39
CA SER A 49 -19.73 10.97 1.01
C SER A 49 -19.78 10.16 -0.29
N GLY A 50 -18.80 10.32 -1.19
CA GLY A 50 -18.68 9.63 -2.48
C GLY A 50 -17.96 8.28 -2.44
N VAL A 51 -17.55 7.80 -1.26
CA VAL A 51 -17.05 6.41 -1.12
C VAL A 51 -18.16 5.39 -1.48
N SER A 52 -19.43 5.81 -1.41
CA SER A 52 -20.57 4.99 -1.84
C SER A 52 -20.81 4.99 -3.35
N SER A 53 -20.29 5.96 -4.11
CA SER A 53 -20.45 6.07 -5.57
C SER A 53 -19.21 5.66 -6.36
N LEU A 54 -18.19 5.12 -5.67
CA LEU A 54 -17.09 4.41 -6.32
C LEU A 54 -17.68 3.34 -7.24
N ALA A 55 -17.53 3.53 -8.55
CA ALA A 55 -17.80 2.51 -9.58
C ALA A 55 -17.36 1.18 -9.00
N PRO A 56 -18.25 0.16 -8.91
CA PRO A 56 -18.10 -0.96 -8.01
C PRO A 56 -16.70 -1.50 -8.19
N ALA A 57 -15.80 -1.12 -7.27
CA ALA A 57 -14.44 -1.63 -7.27
C ALA A 57 -14.69 -3.10 -7.09
N LYS A 58 -14.55 -3.88 -8.18
CA LYS A 58 -14.86 -5.32 -8.22
C LYS A 58 -14.45 -5.84 -6.86
N LYS A 59 -15.38 -6.40 -6.06
CA LYS A 59 -15.18 -6.73 -4.64
C LYS A 59 -13.81 -7.40 -4.44
N ARG A 60 -12.78 -6.59 -4.17
CA ARG A 60 -11.39 -6.99 -4.21
C ARG A 60 -10.68 -6.17 -3.16
N VAL A 61 -9.80 -6.84 -2.45
CA VAL A 61 -8.90 -6.23 -1.48
C VAL A 61 -7.56 -6.00 -2.17
N GLY A 62 -7.03 -4.78 -2.05
CA GLY A 62 -5.65 -4.47 -2.40
C GLY A 62 -4.76 -4.57 -1.17
N VAL A 63 -3.61 -5.23 -1.29
CA VAL A 63 -2.58 -5.28 -0.24
C VAL A 63 -1.27 -4.79 -0.83
N LYS A 64 -0.58 -3.90 -0.09
CA LYS A 64 0.75 -3.38 -0.41
C LYS A 64 1.74 -3.86 0.65
N VAL A 65 2.80 -4.52 0.20
CA VAL A 65 3.88 -5.04 1.05
C VAL A 65 5.22 -4.42 0.65
N PRO A 66 6.16 -4.23 1.60
CA PRO A 66 7.50 -3.75 1.29
C PRO A 66 8.34 -4.81 0.56
N GLN A 67 9.19 -4.35 -0.36
CA GLN A 67 10.29 -5.14 -0.93
C GLN A 67 11.59 -4.75 -0.23
N PHE A 68 12.36 -5.75 0.20
CA PHE A 68 13.66 -5.55 0.84
C PHE A 68 14.79 -6.10 -0.04
N SER A 69 15.99 -5.58 0.13
CA SER A 69 17.19 -6.00 -0.61
C SER A 69 18.32 -6.44 0.32
N PHE A 70 17.98 -7.04 1.47
CA PHE A 70 18.95 -7.48 2.48
C PHE A 70 20.00 -8.46 1.95
N SER A 71 19.64 -9.30 0.98
CA SER A 71 20.59 -10.24 0.34
C SER A 71 21.71 -9.56 -0.44
N ARG A 72 21.61 -8.26 -0.71
CA ARG A 72 22.62 -7.47 -1.42
C ARG A 72 23.45 -6.57 -0.49
N LEU A 73 23.13 -6.53 0.79
CA LEU A 73 23.78 -5.67 1.78
C LEU A 73 24.46 -6.54 2.84
N GLU A 74 25.71 -6.90 2.58
CA GLU A 74 26.52 -7.70 3.50
C GLU A 74 26.72 -6.93 4.81
N GLY A 75 26.39 -7.56 5.95
CA GLY A 75 26.43 -6.93 7.28
C GLY A 75 25.22 -6.07 7.65
N ALA A 76 24.18 -5.99 6.80
CA ALA A 76 22.96 -5.28 7.17
C ALA A 76 22.14 -6.05 8.22
N ASP A 77 21.73 -5.33 9.27
CA ASP A 77 20.76 -5.84 10.23
C ASP A 77 19.38 -5.98 9.56
N VAL A 78 18.77 -7.15 9.69
CA VAL A 78 17.46 -7.49 9.11
C VAL A 78 16.29 -7.09 10.01
N MET A 79 16.56 -6.36 11.10
CA MET A 79 15.54 -5.84 12.02
C MET A 79 14.88 -4.56 11.50
N LEU A 80 13.56 -4.47 11.65
CA LEU A 80 12.79 -3.27 11.33
C LEU A 80 12.79 -2.31 12.53
N GLY A 81 12.96 -1.02 12.25
CA GLY A 81 12.95 0.04 13.25
C GLY A 81 12.05 1.21 12.86
N VAL A 82 12.32 2.37 13.46
CA VAL A 82 11.66 3.64 13.08
C VAL A 82 12.08 4.12 11.70
N GLU A 83 13.25 3.69 11.23
CA GLU A 83 13.78 4.01 9.92
C GLU A 83 13.24 3.05 8.84
N MET A 84 13.03 3.60 7.65
CA MET A 84 12.57 2.82 6.51
C MET A 84 13.72 2.01 5.90
N ALA A 85 13.69 0.69 6.08
CA ALA A 85 14.67 -0.23 5.48
C ALA A 85 14.27 -0.80 4.11
N SER A 86 13.02 -0.62 3.67
CA SER A 86 12.55 -1.16 2.38
C SER A 86 13.07 -0.35 1.20
N THR A 87 13.29 -1.01 0.07
CA THR A 87 13.81 -0.39 -1.16
C THR A 87 12.75 -0.28 -2.26
N GLY A 88 11.67 -1.04 -2.12
CA GLY A 88 10.55 -1.02 -3.05
C GLY A 88 9.27 -1.49 -2.40
N GLU A 89 8.28 -1.75 -3.24
CA GLU A 89 6.95 -2.18 -2.84
C GLU A 89 6.34 -3.09 -3.89
N VAL A 90 5.52 -4.02 -3.43
CA VAL A 90 4.69 -4.87 -4.28
C VAL A 90 3.24 -4.70 -3.84
N ALA A 91 2.34 -4.57 -4.81
CA ALA A 91 0.91 -4.47 -4.57
C ALA A 91 0.16 -5.52 -5.36
N CYS A 92 -0.73 -6.25 -4.68
CA CYS A 92 -1.55 -7.29 -5.29
C CYS A 92 -3.02 -7.12 -4.91
N PHE A 93 -3.90 -7.63 -5.77
CA PHE A 93 -5.33 -7.72 -5.53
C PHE A 93 -5.76 -9.17 -5.29
N GLY A 94 -6.74 -9.36 -4.40
CA GLY A 94 -7.38 -10.64 -4.11
C GLY A 94 -8.85 -10.44 -3.77
N GLU A 95 -9.62 -11.53 -3.69
CA GLU A 95 -11.01 -11.51 -3.22
C GLU A 95 -11.09 -11.32 -1.70
N SER A 96 -10.03 -11.72 -0.99
CA SER A 96 -9.85 -11.55 0.45
C SER A 96 -8.50 -10.91 0.81
N CYS A 97 -8.39 -10.38 2.03
CA CYS A 97 -7.13 -9.83 2.56
C CYS A 97 -6.02 -10.90 2.56
N GLN A 98 -6.36 -12.12 2.94
CA GLN A 98 -5.45 -13.26 3.06
C GLN A 98 -4.87 -13.64 1.70
N GLU A 99 -5.74 -13.72 0.68
CA GLU A 99 -5.33 -14.04 -0.68
C GLU A 99 -4.44 -12.94 -1.26
N ALA A 100 -4.86 -11.67 -1.13
CA ALA A 100 -4.08 -10.53 -1.60
C ALA A 100 -2.71 -10.46 -0.92
N TYR A 101 -2.65 -10.71 0.39
CA TYR A 101 -1.41 -10.75 1.15
C TYR A 101 -0.49 -11.89 0.72
N LEU A 102 -1.03 -13.11 0.55
CA LEU A 102 -0.24 -14.26 0.10
C LEU A 102 0.34 -14.03 -1.30
N LYS A 103 -0.45 -13.50 -2.23
CA LYS A 103 0.02 -13.09 -3.57
C LYS A 103 1.13 -12.04 -3.50
N ALA A 104 0.96 -11.04 -2.64
CA ALA A 104 1.94 -9.98 -2.45
C ALA A 104 3.26 -10.54 -1.90
N MET A 105 3.20 -11.39 -0.87
CA MET A 105 4.37 -12.08 -0.31
C MET A 105 5.09 -12.92 -1.36
N ILE A 106 4.39 -13.78 -2.10
CA ILE A 106 5.00 -14.58 -3.17
C ILE A 106 5.69 -13.67 -4.20
N SER A 107 5.06 -12.56 -4.55
CA SER A 107 5.58 -11.59 -5.52
C SER A 107 6.83 -10.84 -5.02
N THR A 108 7.07 -10.79 -3.70
CA THR A 108 8.34 -10.30 -3.13
C THR A 108 9.49 -11.30 -3.23
N GLY A 109 9.19 -12.57 -3.58
CA GLY A 109 10.13 -13.69 -3.57
C GLY A 109 9.99 -14.61 -2.36
N PHE A 110 9.02 -14.39 -1.47
CA PHE A 110 8.75 -15.29 -0.35
C PHE A 110 8.28 -16.66 -0.83
N GLN A 111 8.90 -17.72 -0.33
CA GLN A 111 8.51 -19.10 -0.62
C GLN A 111 7.71 -19.67 0.54
N ILE A 112 6.54 -20.24 0.24
CA ILE A 112 5.69 -20.86 1.25
C ILE A 112 6.39 -22.13 1.78
N PRO A 113 6.69 -22.20 3.10
CA PRO A 113 7.31 -23.38 3.68
C PRO A 113 6.38 -24.59 3.58
N GLN A 114 6.92 -25.75 3.17
CA GLN A 114 6.14 -26.97 2.94
C GLN A 114 6.21 -27.99 4.09
N ARG A 115 7.13 -27.81 5.04
CA ARG A 115 7.42 -28.81 6.10
C ARG A 115 7.44 -28.20 7.49
N ASN A 116 8.53 -27.50 7.81
CA ASN A 116 8.82 -27.07 9.18
C ASN A 116 8.77 -25.54 9.28
N VAL A 117 8.34 -25.04 10.43
CA VAL A 117 8.36 -23.61 10.79
C VAL A 117 9.11 -23.46 12.11
N LEU A 118 10.15 -22.61 12.12
CA LEU A 118 10.85 -22.24 13.35
C LEU A 118 10.07 -21.13 14.05
N ILE A 119 9.73 -21.34 15.33
CA ILE A 119 9.07 -20.33 16.16
C ILE A 119 10.07 -19.90 17.24
N SER A 120 10.50 -18.65 17.17
CA SER A 120 11.28 -17.98 18.21
C SER A 120 10.60 -16.66 18.53
N ILE A 121 10.20 -16.49 19.78
CA ILE A 121 9.48 -15.30 20.27
C ILE A 121 10.28 -14.67 21.40
N GLY A 122 10.36 -13.34 21.39
CA GLY A 122 11.00 -12.59 22.48
C GLY A 122 10.24 -12.74 23.79
N SER A 123 10.94 -12.57 24.92
CA SER A 123 10.33 -12.59 26.24
C SER A 123 9.27 -11.48 26.36
N TYR A 124 8.04 -11.85 26.73
CA TYR A 124 7.00 -10.88 27.05
C TYR A 124 7.37 -10.17 28.36
N LYS A 125 7.72 -8.89 28.29
CA LYS A 125 7.81 -8.05 29.49
C LYS A 125 6.40 -7.62 29.88
N VAL A 126 5.92 -8.16 31.00
CA VAL A 126 4.70 -7.69 31.70
C VAL A 126 4.97 -6.32 32.29
#